data_AF-A0A8X7Y5Q9-F1
#
_entry.id   AF-A0A8X7Y5Q9-F1
#
_cell.length_a   1.000
_cell.length_b   1.000
_cell.length_c   1.000
_cell.angle_alpha   90.00
_cell.angle_beta   90.00
_cell.angle_gamma   90.00
#
_symmetry.space_group_name_H-M   'P 1'
#
loop_
_entity.id
_entity.type
_entity.pdbx_description
1 polymer ?
#
loop_
_entity_poly.entity_id
_entity_poly.type
_entity_poly.pdbx_seq_one_letter_code
_entity_poly.pdbx_strand_id
1 'polypeptide(L)'
;MARSKNVSFAVLLFMGITLIASPILAMENEDESTEAEYIDNENLAASPESSTEILPGFLKNCANTISKSTGDKVFNYIFGDEKSLDYDTCSEVTGSGKECHDALVKYVAEGAVFKANYNFYLKRGDDLYNICLAVFVD
;
A
#
# COMPACT_ATOMS: atom_id res chain seq x y z
N MET A 1 24.32 -4.80 51.45
CA MET A 1 23.08 -4.29 52.08
C MET A 1 22.08 -3.94 50.98
N ALA A 2 20.87 -4.52 51.02
CA ALA A 2 19.60 -4.23 50.31
C ALA A 2 19.66 -3.92 48.78
N ARG A 3 19.09 -4.66 47.82
CA ARG A 3 17.78 -5.35 47.60
C ARG A 3 16.53 -4.47 47.79
N SER A 4 15.91 -4.06 46.69
CA SER A 4 14.50 -4.41 46.39
C SER A 4 14.15 -4.12 44.91
N LYS A 5 13.70 -5.15 44.21
CA LYS A 5 12.91 -5.07 42.97
C LYS A 5 11.45 -4.98 43.40
N ASN A 6 10.68 -4.02 42.87
CA ASN A 6 9.23 -4.00 43.05
C ASN A 6 8.56 -4.18 41.69
N VAL A 7 8.17 -5.43 41.47
CA VAL A 7 7.28 -5.88 40.40
C VAL A 7 5.86 -5.62 40.88
N SER A 8 5.07 -4.83 40.14
CA SER A 8 3.65 -4.62 40.42
C SER A 8 2.81 -5.51 39.53
N PHE A 9 2.55 -6.73 39.98
CA PHE A 9 1.51 -7.60 39.43
C PHE A 9 0.18 -7.26 40.12
N ALA A 10 -0.63 -6.43 39.48
CA ALA A 10 -2.05 -6.34 39.79
C ALA A 10 -2.82 -7.20 38.79
N VAL A 11 -2.98 -8.47 39.15
CA VAL A 11 -3.98 -9.37 38.59
C VAL A 11 -5.34 -8.90 39.13
N LEU A 12 -6.22 -8.42 38.25
CA LEU A 12 -7.65 -8.36 38.53
C LEU A 12 -8.41 -9.01 37.38
N LEU A 13 -8.79 -10.26 37.64
CA LEU A 13 -9.79 -11.04 36.93
C LEU A 13 -11.13 -10.32 36.95
N PHE A 14 -11.65 -9.91 35.80
CA PHE A 14 -13.08 -9.73 35.59
C PHE A 14 -13.59 -10.85 34.68
N MET A 15 -14.09 -11.90 35.33
CA MET A 15 -15.07 -12.80 34.72
C MET A 15 -16.41 -12.08 34.61
N GLY A 16 -17.06 -12.16 33.45
CA GLY A 16 -18.42 -11.65 33.25
C GLY A 16 -18.85 -11.73 31.80
N ILE A 17 -19.36 -12.89 31.39
CA ILE A 17 -19.95 -13.17 30.08
C ILE A 17 -21.37 -12.57 30.04
N THR A 18 -21.70 -11.84 28.97
CA THR A 18 -23.08 -11.76 28.49
C THR A 18 -23.11 -12.04 27.00
N LEU A 19 -23.63 -13.22 26.66
CA LEU A 19 -24.03 -13.62 25.31
C LEU A 19 -25.17 -12.71 24.87
N ILE A 20 -24.95 -11.88 23.85
CA ILE A 20 -26.04 -11.34 23.04
C ILE A 20 -26.19 -12.22 21.81
N ALA A 21 -27.16 -13.12 21.86
CA ALA A 21 -27.70 -13.76 20.69
C ALA A 21 -28.49 -12.69 19.90
N SER A 22 -27.96 -12.26 18.76
CA SER A 22 -28.75 -11.48 17.81
C SER A 22 -29.72 -12.43 17.09
N PRO A 23 -31.02 -12.08 16.99
CA PRO A 23 -31.97 -12.87 16.22
C PRO A 23 -31.69 -12.73 14.73
N ILE A 24 -31.60 -13.89 14.07
CA ILE A 24 -31.74 -14.05 12.63
C ILE A 24 -33.15 -13.58 12.27
N LEU A 25 -33.28 -12.50 11.51
CA LEU A 25 -34.50 -12.23 10.75
C LEU A 25 -34.34 -12.87 9.39
N ALA A 26 -34.99 -14.02 9.23
CA ALA A 26 -35.41 -14.51 7.94
C ALA A 26 -36.53 -13.59 7.44
N MET A 27 -36.36 -13.03 6.24
CA MET A 27 -37.46 -12.51 5.44
C MET A 27 -37.31 -13.13 4.05
N GLU A 28 -38.16 -14.11 3.81
CA GLU A 28 -38.51 -14.62 2.50
C GLU A 28 -39.22 -13.51 1.73
N ASN A 29 -38.85 -13.32 0.46
CA ASN A 29 -39.71 -12.79 -0.59
C ASN A 29 -39.14 -13.30 -1.92
N GLU A 30 -39.71 -14.43 -2.36
CA GLU A 30 -40.02 -14.70 -3.76
C GLU A 30 -40.98 -13.57 -4.20
N ASP A 31 -40.98 -12.99 -5.39
CA ASP A 31 -40.72 -13.42 -6.76
C ASP A 31 -40.58 -12.13 -7.58
N GLU A 32 -39.90 -12.19 -8.73
CA GLU A 32 -40.38 -11.64 -10.01
C GLU A 32 -39.20 -11.53 -11.00
N SER A 33 -39.03 -12.63 -11.73
CA SER A 33 -38.70 -12.69 -13.16
C SER A 33 -38.01 -11.46 -13.78
N THR A 34 -36.75 -11.64 -14.17
CA THR A 34 -36.32 -11.23 -15.51
C THR A 34 -35.23 -12.19 -15.98
N GLU A 35 -35.58 -12.98 -17.00
CA GLU A 35 -34.69 -13.89 -17.69
C GLU A 35 -33.51 -13.11 -18.30
N ALA A 36 -32.29 -13.53 -17.97
CA ALA A 36 -31.12 -13.28 -18.79
C ALA A 36 -30.35 -14.60 -18.92
N GLU A 37 -30.38 -15.10 -20.14
CA GLU A 37 -29.74 -16.27 -20.74
C GLU A 37 -28.42 -16.71 -20.08
N TYR A 38 -28.40 -17.98 -19.67
CA TYR A 38 -27.19 -18.73 -19.31
C TYR A 38 -26.31 -18.91 -20.55
N ILE A 39 -25.03 -18.48 -20.46
CA ILE A 39 -23.94 -19.08 -21.23
C ILE A 39 -23.00 -19.74 -20.23
N ASP A 40 -23.12 -21.05 -20.10
CA ASP A 40 -22.14 -21.92 -19.49
C ASP A 40 -20.91 -22.01 -20.40
N ASN A 41 -19.87 -21.24 -20.11
CA ASN A 41 -18.54 -21.55 -20.63
C ASN A 41 -17.68 -22.16 -19.53
N GLU A 42 -17.77 -23.49 -19.44
CA GLU A 42 -16.78 -24.33 -18.81
C GLU A 42 -15.37 -24.01 -19.38
N ASN A 43 -14.39 -23.87 -18.48
CA ASN A 43 -12.97 -23.51 -18.69
C ASN A 43 -12.61 -22.02 -18.75
N LEU A 44 -12.42 -21.44 -17.56
CA LEU A 44 -11.12 -20.87 -17.24
C LEU A 44 -10.94 -20.89 -15.72
N ALA A 45 -10.28 -21.92 -15.21
CA ALA A 45 -9.57 -21.76 -13.95
C ALA A 45 -8.61 -20.58 -14.18
N ALA A 46 -8.95 -19.41 -13.61
CA ALA A 46 -8.09 -18.26 -13.61
C ALA A 46 -6.78 -18.71 -12.96
N SER A 47 -5.77 -18.94 -13.80
CA SER A 47 -4.44 -19.30 -13.33
C SER A 47 -3.95 -18.16 -12.42
N PRO A 48 -3.52 -18.46 -11.18
CA PRO A 48 -3.00 -17.47 -10.25
C PRO A 48 -1.69 -16.82 -10.73
N GLU A 49 -1.17 -17.22 -11.88
CA GLU A 49 0.07 -16.71 -12.47
C GLU A 49 -0.11 -15.33 -13.13
N SER A 50 -1.32 -14.99 -13.58
CA SER A 50 -1.55 -13.71 -14.27
C SER A 50 -1.37 -12.50 -13.35
N SER A 51 -1.84 -12.59 -12.10
CA SER A 51 -1.74 -11.50 -11.11
C SER A 51 -0.29 -11.17 -10.74
N THR A 52 0.59 -12.18 -10.78
CA THR A 52 1.98 -12.08 -10.33
C THR A 52 2.91 -11.58 -11.44
N GLU A 53 2.57 -11.78 -12.72
CA GLU A 53 3.31 -11.22 -13.86
C GLU A 53 2.91 -9.76 -14.19
N ILE A 54 1.66 -9.38 -13.88
CA ILE A 54 1.16 -8.02 -14.12
C ILE A 54 1.95 -7.00 -13.28
N LEU A 55 2.30 -7.31 -12.03
CA LEU A 55 3.02 -6.39 -11.14
C LEU A 55 4.45 -6.08 -11.64
N PRO A 56 5.30 -7.07 -11.99
CA PRO A 56 6.60 -6.83 -12.63
C PRO A 56 6.51 -6.02 -13.92
N GLY A 57 5.52 -6.32 -14.77
CA GLY A 57 5.30 -5.59 -16.02
C GLY A 57 4.92 -4.13 -15.77
N PHE A 58 4.00 -3.89 -14.85
CA PHE A 58 3.57 -2.56 -14.44
C PHE A 58 4.72 -1.74 -13.84
N LEU A 59 5.47 -2.31 -12.89
CA LEU A 59 6.63 -1.64 -12.28
C LEU A 59 7.70 -1.30 -13.32
N LYS A 60 7.95 -2.20 -14.29
CA LYS A 60 8.86 -1.93 -15.40
C LYS A 60 8.38 -0.77 -16.27
N ASN A 61 7.09 -0.72 -16.57
CA ASN A 61 6.51 0.38 -17.35
C ASN A 61 6.64 1.71 -16.59
N CYS A 62 6.35 1.72 -15.29
CA CYS A 62 6.56 2.89 -14.44
C CYS A 62 8.02 3.35 -14.43
N ALA A 63 8.97 2.43 -14.23
CA ALA A 63 10.39 2.77 -14.23
C ALA A 63 10.88 3.35 -15.57
N ASN A 64 10.24 3.01 -16.70
CA ASN A 64 10.59 3.55 -18.01
C ASN A 64 10.06 4.97 -18.26
N THR A 65 9.16 5.49 -17.42
CA THR A 65 8.62 6.86 -17.55
C THR A 65 9.53 7.93 -16.97
N ILE A 66 10.53 7.53 -16.18
CA ILE A 66 11.52 8.42 -15.58
C ILE A 66 12.94 8.04 -16.03
N SER A 67 13.81 9.03 -16.11
CA SER A 67 15.22 8.82 -16.40
C SER A 67 15.92 8.13 -15.23
N LYS A 68 17.02 7.41 -15.53
CA LYS A 68 17.84 6.79 -14.49
C LYS A 68 18.33 7.83 -13.45
N SER A 69 18.71 9.02 -13.92
CA SER A 69 19.17 10.12 -13.06
C SER A 69 18.09 10.56 -12.07
N THR A 70 16.87 10.74 -12.55
CA THR A 70 15.70 11.04 -11.72
C THR A 70 15.41 9.91 -10.74
N GLY A 71 15.43 8.66 -11.20
CA GLY A 71 15.26 7.48 -10.33
C GLY A 71 16.28 7.43 -9.19
N ASP A 72 17.56 7.69 -9.48
CA ASP A 72 18.63 7.69 -8.47
C ASP A 72 18.42 8.80 -7.41
N LYS A 73 18.03 10.01 -7.82
CA LYS A 73 17.73 11.13 -6.90
C LYS A 73 16.50 10.85 -6.04
N VAL A 74 15.42 10.36 -6.64
CA VAL A 74 14.19 9.98 -5.92
C VAL A 74 14.49 8.89 -4.90
N PHE A 75 15.28 7.89 -5.28
CA PHE A 75 15.72 6.84 -4.37
C PHE A 75 16.52 7.43 -3.20
N ASN A 76 17.53 8.27 -3.45
CA ASN A 76 18.34 8.88 -2.41
C ASN A 76 17.53 9.82 -1.49
N TYR A 77 16.52 10.50 -2.03
CA TYR A 77 15.64 11.35 -1.23
C TYR A 77 14.75 10.54 -0.29
N ILE A 78 14.16 9.44 -0.77
CA ILE A 78 13.23 8.64 0.03
C ILE A 78 13.98 7.73 1.00
N PHE A 79 14.97 6.99 0.48
CA PHE A 79 15.64 5.90 1.18
C PHE A 79 17.02 6.27 1.75
N GLY A 80 17.55 7.44 1.37
CA GLY A 80 18.80 7.98 1.89
C GLY A 80 18.63 9.33 2.60
N ASP A 81 19.71 10.11 2.53
CA ASP A 81 19.87 11.35 3.29
C ASP A 81 19.62 12.62 2.46
N GLU A 82 19.33 12.51 1.16
CA GLU A 82 19.07 13.65 0.31
C GLU A 82 17.77 14.37 0.71
N LYS A 83 17.76 15.70 0.59
CA LYS A 83 16.71 16.59 1.15
C LYS A 83 16.05 17.52 0.14
N SER A 84 16.52 17.54 -1.10
CA SER A 84 16.01 18.46 -2.12
C SER A 84 16.05 17.81 -3.49
N LEU A 85 15.11 18.18 -4.35
CA LEU A 85 15.08 17.82 -5.76
C LEU A 85 15.06 19.09 -6.60
N ASP A 86 15.60 19.02 -7.80
CA ASP A 86 15.49 20.10 -8.78
C ASP A 86 14.17 20.02 -9.56
N TYR A 87 13.87 21.09 -10.29
CA TYR A 87 12.66 21.22 -11.09
C TYR A 87 12.52 20.09 -12.12
N ASP A 88 13.59 19.74 -12.82
CA ASP A 88 13.58 18.70 -13.86
C ASP A 88 13.21 17.33 -13.27
N THR A 89 13.77 17.00 -12.11
CA THR A 89 13.44 15.77 -11.37
C THR A 89 11.96 15.75 -10.97
N CYS A 90 11.44 16.87 -10.47
CA CYS A 90 10.02 16.97 -10.10
C CYS A 90 9.06 16.91 -11.30
N SER A 91 9.47 17.45 -12.45
CA SER A 91 8.73 17.34 -13.71
C SER A 91 8.58 15.89 -14.16
N GLU A 92 9.68 15.13 -14.15
CA GLU A 92 9.64 13.69 -14.49
C GLU A 92 8.80 12.88 -13.49
N VAL A 93 8.96 13.10 -12.18
CA VAL A 93 8.21 12.39 -11.13
C VAL A 93 6.71 12.62 -11.28
N THR A 94 6.28 13.88 -11.39
CA THR A 94 4.85 14.20 -11.52
C THR A 94 4.30 13.76 -12.88
N GLY A 95 5.12 13.83 -13.95
CA GLY A 95 4.78 13.32 -15.28
C GLY A 95 4.57 11.81 -15.35
N SER A 96 5.27 11.03 -14.51
CA SER A 96 5.03 9.58 -14.37
C SER A 96 3.69 9.24 -13.71
N GLY A 97 3.12 10.19 -12.96
CA GLY A 97 1.87 10.03 -12.22
C GLY A 97 2.03 9.34 -10.87
N LYS A 98 1.10 9.66 -9.95
CA LYS A 98 1.16 9.21 -8.55
C LYS A 98 1.13 7.69 -8.41
N GLU A 99 0.37 7.00 -9.26
CA GLU A 99 0.25 5.55 -9.22
C GLU A 99 1.60 4.86 -9.44
N CYS A 100 2.35 5.30 -10.45
CA CYS A 100 3.67 4.77 -10.74
C CYS A 100 4.68 5.08 -9.64
N HIS A 101 4.68 6.32 -9.14
CA HIS A 101 5.50 6.72 -8.00
C HIS A 101 5.22 5.84 -6.77
N ASP A 102 3.97 5.73 -6.36
CA ASP A 102 3.56 4.95 -5.18
C ASP A 102 3.95 3.48 -5.32
N ALA A 103 3.78 2.90 -6.51
CA ALA A 103 4.09 1.50 -6.77
C ALA A 103 5.59 1.22 -6.67
N LEU A 104 6.43 2.07 -7.27
CA LEU A 104 7.89 1.96 -7.19
C LEU A 104 8.38 2.12 -5.75
N VAL A 105 7.84 3.08 -5.00
CA VAL A 105 8.18 3.28 -3.59
C VAL A 105 7.81 2.07 -2.75
N LYS A 106 6.58 1.54 -2.91
CA LYS A 106 6.13 0.33 -2.19
C LYS A 106 7.03 -0.87 -2.50
N TYR A 107 7.33 -1.10 -3.78
CA TYR A 107 8.19 -2.20 -4.21
C TYR A 107 9.58 -2.14 -3.56
N VAL A 108 10.22 -0.97 -3.56
CA VAL A 108 11.54 -0.80 -2.92
C VAL A 108 11.42 -0.95 -1.39
N ALA A 109 10.39 -0.37 -0.77
CA ALA A 109 10.17 -0.42 0.67
C ALA A 109 9.87 -1.85 1.19
N GLU A 110 9.33 -2.73 0.37
CA GLU A 110 9.13 -4.16 0.68
C GLU A 110 10.44 -4.96 0.70
N GLY A 111 11.51 -4.40 0.12
CA GLY A 111 12.84 -4.99 0.14
C GLY A 111 13.39 -5.20 1.56
N ALA A 112 14.17 -6.27 1.74
CA ALA A 112 14.66 -6.71 3.06
C ALA A 112 15.39 -5.60 3.86
N VAL A 113 16.04 -4.66 3.17
CA VAL A 113 16.76 -3.53 3.77
C VAL A 113 15.82 -2.50 4.40
N PHE A 114 14.65 -2.27 3.79
CA PHE A 114 13.77 -1.14 4.11
C PHE A 114 12.49 -1.55 4.84
N LYS A 115 12.10 -2.84 4.74
CA LYS A 115 10.82 -3.36 5.25
C LYS A 115 10.56 -3.07 6.73
N ALA A 116 11.58 -3.03 7.57
CA ALA A 116 11.44 -2.70 8.99
C ALA A 116 10.86 -1.29 9.23
N ASN A 117 11.03 -0.36 8.28
CA ASN A 117 10.55 1.01 8.32
C ASN A 117 9.60 1.33 7.15
N TYR A 118 8.87 0.33 6.65
CA TYR A 118 8.02 0.44 5.46
C TYR A 118 7.14 1.70 5.43
N ASN A 119 6.35 1.94 6.49
CA ASN A 119 5.44 3.09 6.56
C ASN A 119 6.17 4.44 6.58
N PHE A 120 7.39 4.49 7.12
CA PHE A 120 8.21 5.70 7.09
C PHE A 120 8.63 6.04 5.65
N TYR A 121 9.02 5.04 4.86
CA TYR A 121 9.39 5.26 3.47
C TYR A 121 8.19 5.56 2.57
N LEU A 122 7.02 4.94 2.82
CA LEU A 122 5.80 5.32 2.13
C LEU A 122 5.45 6.79 2.38
N LYS A 123 5.51 7.24 3.64
CA LYS A 123 5.26 8.64 3.98
C LYS A 123 6.27 9.56 3.29
N ARG A 124 7.56 9.22 3.27
CA ARG A 124 8.57 10.02 2.55
C ARG A 124 8.32 10.06 1.04
N GLY A 125 7.82 8.97 0.46
CA GLY A 125 7.36 8.93 -0.93
C GLY A 125 6.22 9.91 -1.17
N ASP A 126 5.17 9.88 -0.35
CA ASP A 126 4.04 10.82 -0.45
C ASP A 126 4.49 12.28 -0.26
N ASP A 127 5.34 12.54 0.74
CA ASP A 127 5.89 13.88 1.00
C ASP A 127 6.67 14.41 -0.22
N LEU A 128 7.52 13.58 -0.84
CA LEU A 128 8.26 13.94 -2.06
C LEU A 128 7.31 14.30 -3.20
N TYR A 129 6.30 13.46 -3.47
CA TYR A 129 5.37 13.71 -4.57
C TYR A 129 4.61 15.03 -4.39
N ASN A 130 4.17 15.32 -3.16
CA ASN A 130 3.50 16.58 -2.83
C ASN A 130 4.43 17.80 -2.97
N ILE A 131 5.69 17.68 -2.56
CA ILE A 131 6.70 18.72 -2.78
C ILE A 131 6.84 19.00 -4.28
N CYS A 132 6.93 17.96 -5.11
CA CYS A 132 7.04 18.14 -6.55
C CYS A 132 5.78 18.73 -7.20
N LEU A 133 4.58 18.40 -6.72
CA LEU A 133 3.36 19.08 -7.17
C LEU A 133 3.37 20.57 -6.84
N ALA A 134 3.87 20.94 -5.65
CA ALA A 134 3.92 22.33 -5.22
C ALA A 134 4.89 23.21 -6.04
N VAL A 135 5.85 22.61 -6.76
CA VAL A 135 6.74 23.34 -7.68
C VAL A 135 5.98 23.96 -8.86
N PHE A 136 4.81 23.44 -9.22
CA PHE A 136 4.03 23.89 -10.37
C PHE A 136 2.85 24.80 -10.00
N VAL A 137 2.69 25.14 -8.73
CA VAL A 137 1.60 26.01 -8.25
C VAL A 137 2.20 27.37 -7.91
N ASP A 138 2.23 28.26 -8.91
CA ASP A 138 2.43 29.70 -8.74
C ASP A 138 1.10 30.41 -8.46
#